data_AF-A0A261BR28-F1
#
_entry.id   AF-A0A261BR28-F1
#
_cell.length_a   1.000
_cell.length_b   1.000
_cell.length_c   1.000
_cell.angle_alpha   90.00
_cell.angle_beta   90.00
_cell.angle_gamma   90.00
#
_symmetry.space_group_name_H-M   'P 1'
#
loop_
_entity.id
_entity.type
_entity.pdbx_description
1 polymer ?
#
loop_
_entity_poly.entity_id
_entity_poly.type
_entity_poly.pdbx_seq_one_letter_code
_entity_poly.pdbx_strand_id
1 'polypeptide(L)'
;MIIIIILLFSGCISAAEVFKCSTTPITKDTGLTGVLPAGSTSQVKIPAKTNCTYSFEIPKGFALKVETTTDYVVSPGDMVLFDNFFISPPAINEVDYAMNSKVTYQIISVTGNVTFIAKYTYLDLSNYQQVIKPTGTPFNTSLEPNKYFTVKASNANDQVNLQYGTLHDSTNSHSPFEVFLFDGNDIFNSNYIGRVPQAFGRHYEYYSTSDTLTLINLYGGPSDSLFLGNDASVVENMDTYGVYVMDSNSDYNGWMVLKQEIDILPDAWYTVICNGCPSFSIEAMMFDTQCAYSNEKGYVEIQGMTPTQRLPPMLHYQYSTNNNDSFPQLIPSPIATFHLHNASTNFIFRSGAQQKDFVTAPGTSRSVSSPQLWNPDATPAFDYTFSDLSKAYNFSIDLQTIQLENDQDVLSIEVGSVNGLTTLDKKYTKTKLENENISGIGSYLKLKYSGTKTSKVILNFEMIDPLNPAGTTTLPSYITSVPTRATRVSTVSVQSTVVTSKNSQIVVTTTPTVATTTPTVATTTPTVATTTPTVVRTTPLITTTPVTTSTITTRQSPDTTKLMSSTSSNHPTSSPTTVSSMQRFYTNNSFTSRDNNKRMLFFASNQYLHLFPVDTNVMIVTVEV
;
A
#
# COMPACT_ATOMS: atom_id res chain seq x y z
N MET A 1 -37.56 -93.95 -10.82
CA MET A 1 -36.59 -93.29 -11.73
C MET A 1 -37.32 -92.12 -12.39
N ILE A 2 -36.73 -90.91 -12.31
CA ILE A 2 -37.08 -89.59 -12.93
C ILE A 2 -36.93 -88.46 -11.88
N ILE A 3 -35.68 -88.01 -11.80
CA ILE A 3 -35.14 -86.62 -11.80
C ILE A 3 -35.94 -85.54 -11.04
N ILE A 4 -35.35 -85.08 -9.92
CA ILE A 4 -35.57 -83.76 -9.31
C ILE A 4 -34.38 -82.88 -9.71
N ILE A 5 -34.66 -81.77 -10.39
CA ILE A 5 -33.69 -80.70 -10.70
C ILE A 5 -33.67 -79.75 -9.49
N ILE A 6 -32.54 -79.72 -8.77
CA ILE A 6 -32.24 -78.67 -7.78
C ILE A 6 -31.37 -77.62 -8.46
N LEU A 7 -31.96 -76.44 -8.71
CA LEU A 7 -31.28 -75.23 -9.12
C LEU A 7 -30.48 -74.67 -7.95
N LEU A 8 -29.15 -74.78 -8.01
CA LEU A 8 -28.21 -74.06 -7.15
C LEU A 8 -28.11 -72.60 -7.65
N PHE A 9 -28.89 -71.71 -7.06
CA PHE A 9 -28.59 -70.27 -7.07
C PHE A 9 -27.44 -70.03 -6.10
N SER A 10 -26.20 -70.10 -6.61
CA SER A 10 -25.03 -69.55 -5.91
C SER A 10 -25.06 -68.03 -6.08
N GLY A 11 -25.81 -67.37 -5.18
CA GLY A 11 -25.76 -65.92 -5.03
C GLY A 11 -24.40 -65.53 -4.48
N CYS A 12 -23.51 -65.09 -5.36
CA CYS A 12 -22.28 -64.41 -4.99
C CYS A 12 -22.68 -63.04 -4.42
N ILE A 13 -22.90 -62.99 -3.11
CA ILE A 13 -23.02 -61.73 -2.36
C ILE A 13 -21.59 -61.17 -2.31
N SER A 14 -21.20 -60.41 -3.32
CA SER A 14 -20.09 -59.48 -3.20
C SER A 14 -20.48 -58.46 -2.14
N ALA A 15 -20.01 -58.65 -0.91
CA ALA A 15 -20.08 -57.64 0.12
C ALA A 15 -19.38 -56.40 -0.43
N ALA A 16 -20.14 -55.35 -0.73
CA ALA A 16 -19.57 -54.04 -1.00
C ALA A 16 -18.74 -53.69 0.23
N GLU A 17 -17.42 -53.58 0.06
CA GLU A 17 -16.55 -53.08 1.12
C GLU A 17 -17.10 -51.71 1.52
N VAL A 18 -17.61 -51.63 2.75
CA VAL A 18 -18.09 -50.39 3.33
C VAL A 18 -16.90 -49.44 3.31
N PHE A 19 -17.02 -48.34 2.57
CA PHE A 19 -16.02 -47.27 2.58
C PHE A 19 -15.75 -46.87 4.03
N LYS A 20 -14.50 -47.08 4.50
CA LYS A 20 -14.08 -46.75 5.86
C LYS A 20 -13.05 -45.63 5.82
N CYS A 21 -13.39 -44.56 6.52
CA CYS A 21 -12.45 -43.47 6.79
C CYS A 21 -11.47 -43.90 7.87
N SER A 22 -10.17 -43.77 7.60
CA SER A 22 -9.18 -43.94 8.65
C SER A 22 -9.36 -42.85 9.69
N THR A 23 -9.49 -43.24 10.96
CA THR A 23 -9.50 -42.31 12.10
C THR A 23 -8.11 -42.14 12.72
N THR A 24 -7.12 -42.89 12.23
CA THR A 24 -5.74 -42.78 12.72
C THR A 24 -5.11 -41.52 12.14
N PRO A 25 -4.55 -40.63 12.98
CA PRO A 25 -3.83 -39.45 12.48
C PRO A 25 -2.68 -39.85 11.55
N ILE A 26 -2.57 -39.15 10.44
CA ILE A 26 -1.47 -39.28 9.50
C ILE A 26 -0.33 -38.41 10.02
N THR A 27 0.86 -39.00 10.13
CA THR A 27 2.07 -38.33 10.62
C THR A 27 3.22 -38.55 9.65
N LYS A 28 4.25 -37.70 9.70
CA LYS A 28 5.45 -37.89 8.84
C LYS A 28 6.11 -39.27 8.99
N ASP A 29 5.97 -39.90 10.15
CA ASP A 29 6.60 -41.18 10.46
C ASP A 29 5.85 -42.36 9.82
N THR A 30 4.58 -42.15 9.46
CA THR A 30 3.81 -43.11 8.64
C THR A 30 4.15 -43.05 7.16
N GLY A 31 4.87 -42.00 6.73
CA GLY A 31 5.34 -41.79 5.38
C GLY A 31 5.40 -40.30 5.02
N LEU A 32 6.41 -39.90 4.24
CA LEU A 32 6.51 -38.52 3.74
C LEU A 32 5.45 -38.22 2.68
N THR A 33 4.93 -39.23 1.99
CA THR A 33 3.93 -39.08 0.94
C THR A 33 2.86 -40.15 1.06
N GLY A 34 1.64 -39.85 0.64
CA GLY A 34 0.59 -40.86 0.53
C GLY A 34 -0.63 -40.38 -0.23
N VAL A 35 -1.68 -41.19 -0.22
CA VAL A 35 -2.92 -40.97 -0.97
C VAL A 35 -4.12 -41.19 -0.05
N LEU A 36 -5.16 -40.39 -0.24
CA LEU A 36 -6.48 -40.52 0.37
C LEU A 36 -7.50 -40.81 -0.74
N PRO A 37 -8.33 -41.87 -0.61
CA PRO A 37 -8.21 -42.95 0.37
C PRO A 37 -6.92 -43.78 0.17
N ALA A 38 -6.39 -44.39 1.24
CA ALA A 38 -5.16 -45.16 1.20
C ALA A 38 -5.20 -46.27 0.13
N GLY A 39 -4.12 -46.38 -0.66
CA GLY A 39 -3.99 -47.38 -1.74
C GLY A 39 -4.72 -47.05 -3.04
N SER A 40 -5.46 -45.93 -3.10
CA SER A 40 -6.18 -45.53 -4.31
C SER A 40 -5.22 -45.03 -5.40
N THR A 41 -5.49 -45.40 -6.66
CA THR A 41 -4.73 -44.95 -7.84
C THR A 41 -5.54 -44.00 -8.73
N SER A 42 -6.85 -43.89 -8.50
CA SER A 42 -7.80 -43.03 -9.20
C SER A 42 -8.82 -42.44 -8.22
N GLN A 43 -9.64 -41.50 -8.68
CA GLN A 43 -10.78 -41.01 -7.91
C GLN A 43 -11.68 -42.17 -7.46
N VAL A 44 -12.10 -42.11 -6.20
CA VAL A 44 -13.02 -43.07 -5.59
C VAL A 44 -14.38 -42.41 -5.40
N LYS A 45 -15.45 -43.11 -5.76
CA LYS A 45 -16.82 -42.65 -5.52
C LYS A 45 -17.20 -42.86 -4.05
N ILE A 46 -17.67 -41.81 -3.40
CA ILE A 46 -18.00 -41.83 -1.98
C ILE A 46 -19.47 -42.15 -1.78
N PRO A 47 -19.82 -43.11 -0.91
CA PRO A 47 -21.21 -43.45 -0.67
C PRO A 47 -22.02 -42.28 -0.12
N ALA A 48 -23.32 -42.27 -0.42
CA ALA A 48 -24.25 -41.30 0.17
C ALA A 48 -24.27 -41.42 1.71
N LYS A 49 -24.55 -40.29 2.37
CA LYS A 49 -24.57 -40.14 3.83
C LYS A 49 -23.21 -40.39 4.49
N THR A 50 -22.12 -40.09 3.81
CA THR A 50 -20.75 -40.19 4.35
C THR A 50 -20.30 -38.83 4.88
N ASN A 51 -19.78 -38.80 6.10
CA ASN A 51 -19.01 -37.68 6.64
C ASN A 51 -17.67 -38.24 7.14
N CYS A 52 -16.61 -37.91 6.42
CA CYS A 52 -15.29 -38.51 6.53
C CYS A 52 -14.28 -37.43 6.87
N THR A 53 -13.50 -37.60 7.94
CA THR A 53 -12.43 -36.67 8.28
C THR A 53 -11.12 -37.43 8.47
N TYR A 54 -10.12 -37.08 7.66
CA TYR A 54 -8.74 -37.46 7.87
C TYR A 54 -8.05 -36.36 8.67
N SER A 55 -7.22 -36.75 9.63
CA SER A 55 -6.45 -35.83 10.46
C SER A 55 -4.97 -35.97 10.15
N PHE A 56 -4.28 -34.85 10.01
CA PHE A 56 -2.83 -34.76 9.84
C PHE A 56 -2.20 -34.11 11.06
N GLU A 57 -1.07 -34.67 11.50
CA GLU A 57 -0.18 -34.03 12.46
C GLU A 57 1.06 -33.52 11.71
N ILE A 58 1.27 -32.20 11.76
CA ILE A 58 2.39 -31.53 11.08
C ILE A 58 3.43 -31.15 12.14
N PRO A 59 4.62 -31.78 12.13
CA PRO A 59 5.69 -31.40 13.04
C PRO A 59 6.29 -30.05 12.66
N LYS A 60 6.92 -29.39 13.64
CA LYS A 60 7.68 -28.16 13.42
C LYS A 60 8.72 -28.34 12.32
N GLY A 61 8.87 -27.33 11.47
CA GLY A 61 9.79 -27.37 10.32
C GLY A 61 9.27 -28.15 9.12
N PHE A 62 8.01 -28.57 9.12
CA PHE A 62 7.36 -29.16 7.97
C PHE A 62 6.12 -28.36 7.56
N ALA A 63 5.78 -28.44 6.28
CA ALA A 63 4.46 -28.10 5.77
C ALA A 63 3.81 -29.33 5.14
N LEU A 64 2.49 -29.35 5.07
CA LEU A 64 1.75 -30.37 4.34
C LEU A 64 1.29 -29.79 3.01
N LYS A 65 1.72 -30.38 1.91
CA LYS A 65 1.16 -30.15 0.57
C LYS A 65 0.09 -31.19 0.29
N VAL A 66 -1.07 -30.77 -0.19
CA VAL A 66 -2.15 -31.66 -0.64
C VAL A 66 -2.51 -31.32 -2.08
N GLU A 67 -2.60 -32.34 -2.94
CA GLU A 67 -3.05 -32.24 -4.32
C GLU A 67 -4.38 -32.97 -4.45
N THR A 68 -5.46 -32.23 -4.70
CA THR A 68 -6.83 -32.76 -4.70
C THR A 68 -7.39 -32.84 -6.11
N THR A 69 -7.98 -33.98 -6.45
CA THR A 69 -8.84 -34.12 -7.62
C THR A 69 -10.21 -34.57 -7.15
N THR A 70 -11.23 -33.72 -7.33
CA THR A 70 -12.58 -33.99 -6.85
C THR A 70 -13.65 -33.44 -7.79
N ASP A 71 -14.77 -34.13 -7.88
CA ASP A 71 -15.96 -33.68 -8.60
C ASP A 71 -17.21 -34.03 -7.79
N TYR A 72 -18.08 -33.02 -7.60
CA TYR A 72 -19.30 -33.12 -6.81
C TYR A 72 -20.24 -31.92 -7.05
N VAL A 73 -21.47 -32.03 -6.54
CA VAL A 73 -22.48 -30.96 -6.64
C VAL A 73 -22.72 -30.36 -5.27
N VAL A 74 -22.38 -29.08 -5.10
CA VAL A 74 -22.47 -28.37 -3.79
C VAL A 74 -23.88 -28.44 -3.19
N SER A 75 -24.91 -28.27 -4.00
CA SER A 75 -26.31 -28.49 -3.60
C SER A 75 -26.73 -29.90 -4.02
N PRO A 76 -27.15 -30.78 -3.10
CA PRO A 76 -27.84 -30.51 -1.84
C PRO A 76 -26.98 -30.57 -0.55
N GLY A 77 -25.64 -30.47 -0.63
CA GLY A 77 -24.76 -30.39 0.54
C GLY A 77 -23.48 -31.23 0.46
N ASP A 78 -23.06 -31.67 -0.73
CA ASP A 78 -21.76 -32.35 -0.87
C ASP A 78 -20.62 -31.33 -0.75
N MET A 79 -19.54 -31.67 -0.04
CA MET A 79 -18.42 -30.75 0.22
C MET A 79 -17.10 -31.51 0.40
N VAL A 80 -16.01 -30.90 -0.05
CA VAL A 80 -14.64 -31.30 0.30
C VAL A 80 -13.93 -30.10 0.92
N LEU A 81 -13.31 -30.31 2.07
CA LEU A 81 -12.65 -29.28 2.86
C LEU A 81 -11.22 -29.70 3.21
N PHE A 82 -10.27 -28.77 3.10
CA PHE A 82 -8.90 -28.94 3.58
C PHE A 82 -8.51 -27.75 4.46
N ASP A 83 -8.08 -28.02 5.69
CA ASP A 83 -7.80 -27.00 6.71
C ASP A 83 -8.98 -26.01 6.90
N ASN A 84 -10.21 -26.54 6.79
CA ASN A 84 -11.48 -25.80 6.79
C ASN A 84 -11.74 -24.88 5.58
N PHE A 85 -10.89 -24.91 4.56
CA PHE A 85 -11.13 -24.25 3.28
C PHE A 85 -11.86 -25.18 2.31
N PHE A 86 -12.82 -24.63 1.57
CA PHE A 86 -13.59 -25.37 0.58
C PHE A 86 -12.77 -25.57 -0.70
N ILE A 87 -12.71 -26.81 -1.18
CA ILE A 87 -12.09 -27.15 -2.46
C ILE A 87 -13.16 -27.08 -3.56
N SER A 88 -13.02 -26.16 -4.51
CA SER A 88 -14.10 -25.89 -5.46
C SER A 88 -14.20 -26.95 -6.57
N PRO A 89 -15.34 -27.64 -6.74
CA PRO A 89 -15.49 -28.62 -7.81
C PRO A 89 -15.82 -27.94 -9.16
N PRO A 90 -15.40 -28.53 -10.30
CA PRO A 90 -14.48 -29.66 -10.41
C PRO A 90 -13.03 -29.22 -10.14
N ALA A 91 -12.34 -29.94 -9.28
CA ALA A 91 -10.92 -29.72 -8.99
C ALA A 91 -10.08 -30.80 -9.67
N ILE A 92 -9.01 -30.39 -10.34
CA ILE A 92 -8.05 -31.30 -10.99
C ILE A 92 -6.65 -30.96 -10.50
N ASN A 93 -6.09 -31.84 -9.67
CA ASN A 93 -4.79 -31.64 -9.01
C ASN A 93 -4.64 -30.26 -8.36
N GLU A 94 -5.71 -29.75 -7.75
CA GLU A 94 -5.69 -28.48 -7.03
C GLU A 94 -4.72 -28.59 -5.84
N VAL A 95 -3.76 -27.68 -5.76
CA VAL A 95 -2.69 -27.71 -4.77
C VAL A 95 -3.00 -26.77 -3.63
N ASP A 96 -2.95 -27.29 -2.42
CA ASP A 96 -3.04 -26.50 -1.20
C ASP A 96 -1.96 -26.86 -0.20
N TYR A 97 -1.64 -25.90 0.67
CA TYR A 97 -0.67 -26.07 1.75
C TYR A 97 -1.28 -25.79 3.12
N ALA A 98 -0.77 -26.48 4.13
CA ALA A 98 -1.06 -26.20 5.52
C ALA A 98 0.20 -26.28 6.39
N MET A 99 0.25 -25.43 7.41
CA MET A 99 1.37 -25.33 8.35
C MET A 99 0.94 -25.44 9.81
N ASN A 100 -0.36 -25.56 10.08
CA ASN A 100 -0.85 -25.76 11.43
C ASN A 100 -0.45 -27.14 11.96
N SER A 101 -0.17 -27.25 13.26
CA SER A 101 0.23 -28.53 13.88
C SER A 101 -0.79 -29.66 13.73
N LYS A 102 -2.07 -29.31 13.60
CA LYS A 102 -3.18 -30.23 13.36
C LYS A 102 -4.05 -29.69 12.24
N VAL A 103 -4.25 -30.51 11.21
CA VAL A 103 -5.01 -30.14 10.02
C VAL A 103 -6.01 -31.26 9.70
N THR A 104 -7.19 -30.88 9.23
CA THR A 104 -8.22 -31.83 8.81
C THR A 104 -8.41 -31.79 7.30
N TYR A 105 -8.71 -32.95 6.74
CA TYR A 105 -9.23 -33.09 5.38
C TYR A 105 -10.59 -33.79 5.48
N GLN A 106 -11.66 -33.07 5.19
CA GLN A 106 -13.03 -33.53 5.38
C GLN A 106 -13.75 -33.72 4.05
N ILE A 107 -14.49 -34.82 3.93
CA ILE A 107 -15.39 -35.11 2.80
C ILE A 107 -16.79 -35.36 3.35
N ILE A 108 -17.76 -34.61 2.84
CA ILE A 108 -19.18 -34.79 3.12
C ILE A 108 -19.85 -35.17 1.81
N SER A 109 -20.46 -36.36 1.75
CA SER A 109 -21.25 -36.82 0.62
C SER A 109 -22.68 -37.13 1.07
N VAL A 110 -23.59 -36.21 0.79
CA VAL A 110 -25.03 -36.34 0.96
C VAL A 110 -25.62 -37.19 -0.17
N THR A 111 -25.22 -36.93 -1.43
CA THR A 111 -25.83 -37.57 -2.61
C THR A 111 -25.22 -38.91 -2.98
N GLY A 112 -23.97 -39.15 -2.56
CA GLY A 112 -23.16 -40.26 -3.04
C GLY A 112 -22.52 -40.05 -4.41
N ASN A 113 -22.53 -38.81 -4.95
CA ASN A 113 -21.91 -38.48 -6.23
C ASN A 113 -20.51 -37.88 -6.09
N VAL A 114 -20.03 -37.63 -4.87
CA VAL A 114 -18.66 -37.14 -4.65
C VAL A 114 -17.68 -38.18 -5.18
N THR A 115 -16.78 -37.75 -6.05
CA THR A 115 -15.60 -38.52 -6.44
C THR A 115 -14.37 -37.78 -5.97
N PHE A 116 -13.46 -38.43 -5.24
CA PHE A 116 -12.25 -37.75 -4.80
C PHE A 116 -11.02 -38.66 -4.79
N ILE A 117 -9.87 -38.03 -4.97
CA ILE A 117 -8.55 -38.54 -4.60
C ILE A 117 -7.72 -37.34 -4.13
N ALA A 118 -6.99 -37.49 -3.04
CA ALA A 118 -6.04 -36.49 -2.58
C ALA A 118 -4.67 -37.13 -2.37
N LYS A 119 -3.61 -36.51 -2.89
CA LYS A 119 -2.22 -36.91 -2.61
C LYS A 119 -1.65 -35.93 -1.61
N TYR A 120 -0.95 -36.43 -0.60
CA TYR A 120 -0.29 -35.56 0.38
C TYR A 120 1.22 -35.75 0.37
N THR A 121 1.96 -34.70 0.72
CA THR A 121 3.41 -34.70 0.88
C THR A 121 3.80 -33.81 2.05
N TYR A 122 4.58 -34.36 2.98
CA TYR A 122 5.28 -33.60 4.01
C TYR A 122 6.52 -32.95 3.40
N LEU A 123 6.53 -31.62 3.33
CA LEU A 123 7.65 -30.82 2.84
C LEU A 123 8.56 -30.44 3.99
N ASP A 124 9.83 -30.80 3.90
CA ASP A 124 10.86 -30.40 4.86
C ASP A 124 11.31 -28.97 4.56
N LEU A 125 11.16 -28.08 5.55
CA LEU A 125 11.50 -26.67 5.46
C LEU A 125 12.85 -26.35 6.13
N SER A 126 13.57 -27.34 6.67
CA SER A 126 14.83 -27.13 7.40
C SER A 126 15.91 -26.39 6.61
N ASN A 127 15.88 -26.48 5.28
CA ASN A 127 16.83 -25.81 4.39
C ASN A 127 16.38 -24.41 3.95
N TYR A 128 15.22 -23.93 4.42
CA TYR A 128 14.74 -22.60 4.08
C TYR A 128 15.61 -21.53 4.73
N GLN A 129 15.91 -20.49 3.97
CA GLN A 129 16.76 -19.38 4.43
C GLN A 129 15.92 -18.23 4.97
N GLN A 130 16.35 -17.68 6.10
CA GLN A 130 15.75 -16.47 6.64
C GLN A 130 16.20 -15.23 5.85
N VAL A 131 15.26 -14.35 5.52
CA VAL A 131 15.52 -12.99 5.05
C VAL A 131 14.93 -12.01 6.04
N ILE A 132 15.77 -11.16 6.62
CA ILE A 132 15.31 -10.13 7.56
C ILE A 132 14.97 -8.86 6.78
N LYS A 133 13.79 -8.29 7.04
CA LYS A 133 13.35 -6.99 6.53
C LYS A 133 13.10 -6.05 7.72
N PRO A 134 13.67 -4.84 7.74
CA PRO A 134 13.28 -3.87 8.75
C PRO A 134 11.84 -3.38 8.50
N THR A 135 11.17 -2.92 9.54
CA THR A 135 9.95 -2.13 9.41
C THR A 135 10.18 -0.89 8.53
N GLY A 136 9.10 -0.41 7.92
CA GLY A 136 9.10 0.71 6.99
C GLY A 136 9.70 0.42 5.61
N THR A 137 10.04 -0.83 5.30
CA THR A 137 10.51 -1.23 3.97
C THR A 137 9.49 -2.14 3.28
N PRO A 138 8.88 -1.72 2.16
CA PRO A 138 7.94 -2.57 1.44
C PRO A 138 8.65 -3.72 0.70
N PHE A 139 7.96 -4.85 0.55
CA PHE A 139 8.46 -6.01 -0.19
C PHE A 139 7.31 -6.83 -0.80
N ASN A 140 7.60 -7.56 -1.88
CA ASN A 140 6.58 -8.27 -2.66
C ASN A 140 6.00 -9.48 -1.89
N THR A 141 4.68 -9.70 -1.98
CA THR A 141 3.98 -10.81 -1.29
C THR A 141 4.18 -12.20 -1.92
N SER A 142 4.72 -12.30 -3.14
CA SER A 142 5.14 -13.58 -3.74
C SER A 142 6.15 -14.30 -2.85
N LEU A 143 7.05 -13.53 -2.21
CA LEU A 143 8.21 -14.01 -1.47
C LEU A 143 9.13 -14.91 -2.33
N GLU A 144 10.41 -14.95 -1.98
CA GLU A 144 11.37 -15.78 -2.73
C GLU A 144 11.22 -17.27 -2.36
N PRO A 145 11.27 -18.20 -3.34
CA PRO A 145 11.21 -19.63 -3.06
C PRO A 145 12.33 -20.10 -2.12
N ASN A 146 12.04 -21.11 -1.28
CA ASN A 146 12.97 -21.65 -0.29
C ASN A 146 13.46 -20.62 0.74
N LYS A 147 12.71 -19.53 0.94
CA LYS A 147 13.00 -18.54 1.97
C LYS A 147 11.76 -18.25 2.81
N TYR A 148 12.00 -17.78 4.03
CA TYR A 148 10.99 -17.14 4.86
C TYR A 148 11.48 -15.75 5.26
N PHE A 149 10.55 -14.82 5.43
CA PHE A 149 10.82 -13.41 5.62
C PHE A 149 10.43 -13.00 7.02
N THR A 150 11.36 -12.44 7.78
CA THR A 150 11.10 -11.93 9.13
C THR A 150 11.14 -10.42 9.08
N VAL A 151 10.00 -9.79 9.29
CA VAL A 151 9.91 -8.35 9.52
C VAL A 151 10.35 -8.08 10.95
N LYS A 152 11.27 -7.13 11.14
CA LYS A 152 11.81 -6.76 12.44
C LYS A 152 11.59 -5.28 12.73
N ALA A 153 10.99 -4.99 13.88
CA ALA A 153 10.77 -3.64 14.36
C ALA A 153 12.10 -2.90 14.63
N SER A 154 12.07 -1.57 14.58
CA SER A 154 13.25 -0.73 14.77
C SER A 154 13.79 -0.80 16.21
N ASN A 155 12.93 -1.16 17.17
CA ASN A 155 13.24 -1.28 18.59
C ASN A 155 12.76 -2.64 19.13
N ALA A 156 13.58 -3.27 19.99
CA ALA A 156 13.28 -4.57 20.60
C ALA A 156 12.07 -4.59 21.54
N ASN A 157 11.59 -3.42 21.98
CA ASN A 157 10.40 -3.27 22.81
C ASN A 157 9.15 -2.88 22.00
N ASP A 158 9.27 -2.72 20.69
CA ASP A 158 8.15 -2.40 19.81
C ASP A 158 7.58 -3.69 19.20
N GLN A 159 6.42 -3.57 18.56
CA GLN A 159 5.75 -4.65 17.85
C GLN A 159 5.76 -4.35 16.34
N VAL A 160 5.51 -5.37 15.53
CA VAL A 160 5.32 -5.22 14.09
C VAL A 160 3.82 -5.18 13.79
N ASN A 161 3.37 -4.07 13.20
CA ASN A 161 2.07 -3.98 12.54
C ASN A 161 2.25 -4.26 11.04
N LEU A 162 1.72 -5.40 10.57
CA LEU A 162 1.78 -5.75 9.15
C LEU A 162 0.57 -5.20 8.42
N GLN A 163 0.79 -4.61 7.25
CA GLN A 163 -0.25 -4.29 6.28
C GLN A 163 0.16 -4.80 4.89
N TYR A 164 -0.79 -4.82 3.98
CA TYR A 164 -0.51 -5.04 2.56
C TYR A 164 -1.36 -4.12 1.70
N GLY A 165 -0.84 -3.81 0.52
CA GLY A 165 -1.58 -3.13 -0.54
C GLY A 165 -1.44 -3.92 -1.84
N THR A 166 -2.45 -3.85 -2.70
CA THR A 166 -2.47 -4.48 -4.01
C THR A 166 -2.46 -3.39 -5.08
N LEU A 167 -1.69 -3.61 -6.15
CA LEU A 167 -1.69 -2.72 -7.30
C LEU A 167 -3.12 -2.46 -7.78
N HIS A 168 -3.45 -1.18 -7.97
CA HIS A 168 -4.72 -0.75 -8.52
C HIS A 168 -5.00 -1.47 -9.86
N ASP A 169 -6.24 -1.95 -10.05
CA ASP A 169 -6.68 -2.71 -11.22
C ASP A 169 -5.97 -4.06 -11.50
N SER A 170 -5.19 -4.59 -10.55
CA SER A 170 -4.55 -5.90 -10.71
C SER A 170 -5.56 -7.05 -10.66
N THR A 171 -5.35 -8.04 -11.54
CA THR A 171 -6.04 -9.34 -11.54
C THR A 171 -5.23 -10.43 -10.82
N ASN A 172 -3.98 -10.16 -10.44
CA ASN A 172 -3.06 -11.10 -9.78
C ASN A 172 -2.96 -10.85 -8.27
N SER A 173 -4.10 -10.55 -7.62
CA SER A 173 -4.18 -10.15 -6.21
C SER A 173 -4.25 -11.30 -5.19
N HIS A 174 -3.99 -12.55 -5.62
CA HIS A 174 -4.29 -13.74 -4.83
C HIS A 174 -3.18 -14.12 -3.83
N SER A 175 -1.95 -13.66 -4.04
CA SER A 175 -0.81 -14.11 -3.23
C SER A 175 -0.84 -13.70 -1.75
N PRO A 176 -1.43 -12.57 -1.30
CA PRO A 176 -1.55 -12.34 0.14
C PRO A 176 -2.35 -13.46 0.82
N PHE A 177 -3.31 -14.08 0.12
CA PHE A 177 -4.12 -15.19 0.65
C PHE A 177 -3.33 -16.49 0.79
N GLU A 178 -2.17 -16.59 0.16
CA GLU A 178 -1.29 -17.76 0.12
C GLU A 178 -0.15 -17.68 1.15
N VAL A 179 -0.01 -16.55 1.87
CA VAL A 179 1.08 -16.32 2.81
C VAL A 179 0.70 -16.76 4.22
N PHE A 180 1.53 -17.61 4.82
CA PHE A 180 1.45 -18.08 6.19
C PHE A 180 2.19 -17.14 7.14
N LEU A 181 1.58 -16.87 8.29
CA LEU A 181 2.05 -15.92 9.29
C LEU A 181 2.46 -16.62 10.61
N PHE A 182 3.60 -16.23 11.14
CA PHE A 182 4.18 -16.73 12.39
C PHE A 182 4.56 -15.56 13.29
N ASP A 183 4.04 -15.53 14.51
CA ASP A 183 4.38 -14.49 15.49
C ASP A 183 5.73 -14.80 16.14
N GLY A 184 6.75 -14.00 15.79
CA GLY A 184 8.13 -14.12 16.24
C GLY A 184 9.15 -14.30 15.12
N ASN A 185 10.31 -14.84 15.50
CA ASN A 185 11.56 -14.74 14.74
C ASN A 185 11.75 -15.74 13.59
N ASP A 186 11.04 -16.88 13.56
CA ASP A 186 11.28 -17.92 12.55
C ASP A 186 10.04 -18.79 12.29
N ILE A 187 10.11 -19.76 11.38
CA ILE A 187 8.99 -20.67 11.06
C ILE A 187 8.99 -21.98 11.89
N PHE A 188 9.98 -22.18 12.77
CA PHE A 188 10.21 -23.43 13.50
C PHE A 188 9.79 -23.35 14.97
N ASN A 189 10.01 -22.20 15.59
CA ASN A 189 9.89 -21.94 17.01
C ASN A 189 8.74 -20.99 17.33
N SER A 190 8.40 -20.10 16.40
CA SER A 190 7.29 -19.15 16.53
C SER A 190 5.92 -19.79 16.52
N ASN A 191 4.94 -19.06 17.04
CA ASN A 191 3.55 -19.46 17.03
C ASN A 191 2.95 -19.24 15.64
N TYR A 192 2.33 -20.26 15.06
CA TYR A 192 1.58 -20.12 13.82
C TYR A 192 0.27 -19.38 14.08
N ILE A 193 0.02 -18.32 13.32
CA ILE A 193 -1.17 -17.47 13.46
C ILE A 193 -2.27 -17.86 12.48
N GLY A 194 -1.89 -18.23 11.26
CA GLY A 194 -2.83 -18.47 10.17
C GLY A 194 -2.26 -17.98 8.84
N ARG A 195 -3.09 -18.00 7.81
CA ARG A 195 -2.85 -17.23 6.58
C ARG A 195 -3.19 -15.76 6.82
N VAL A 196 -2.52 -14.86 6.12
CA VAL A 196 -2.73 -13.40 6.19
C VAL A 196 -4.22 -13.00 6.29
N PRO A 197 -5.15 -13.43 5.41
CA PRO A 197 -6.56 -13.02 5.49
C PRO A 197 -7.25 -13.36 6.81
N GLN A 198 -6.84 -14.46 7.45
CA GLN A 198 -7.39 -14.88 8.74
C GLN A 198 -6.90 -13.95 9.87
N ALA A 199 -5.68 -13.43 9.78
CA ALA A 199 -5.14 -12.44 10.71
C ALA A 199 -5.80 -11.06 10.54
N PHE A 200 -6.12 -10.66 9.31
CA PHE A 200 -6.73 -9.35 9.00
C PHE A 200 -8.26 -9.29 9.19
N GLY A 201 -8.93 -10.44 9.37
CA GLY A 201 -10.40 -10.54 9.43
C GLY A 201 -11.08 -9.93 10.67
N ARG A 202 -10.32 -9.41 11.64
CA ARG A 202 -10.84 -8.80 12.88
C ARG A 202 -10.30 -7.38 13.10
N HIS A 203 -10.59 -6.45 12.20
CA HIS A 203 -10.20 -5.02 12.28
C HIS A 203 -8.90 -4.59 11.55
N TYR A 204 -8.48 -5.29 10.49
CA TYR A 204 -7.39 -4.85 9.60
C TYR A 204 -6.03 -4.57 10.27
N GLU A 205 -5.84 -4.93 11.53
CA GLU A 205 -4.64 -4.56 12.28
C GLU A 205 -4.17 -5.76 13.09
N TYR A 206 -3.15 -6.46 12.56
CA TYR A 206 -2.44 -7.47 13.31
C TYR A 206 -1.18 -6.86 13.91
N TYR A 207 -1.04 -6.98 15.23
CA TYR A 207 0.15 -6.59 15.99
C TYR A 207 0.82 -7.87 16.50
N SER A 208 2.10 -8.07 16.16
CA SER A 208 2.89 -9.19 16.70
C SER A 208 3.06 -9.06 18.22
N THR A 209 3.25 -10.16 18.94
CA THR A 209 3.51 -10.12 20.40
C THR A 209 4.95 -9.75 20.75
N SER A 210 5.83 -9.67 19.75
CA SER A 210 7.26 -9.35 19.88
C SER A 210 7.72 -8.36 18.81
N ASP A 211 9.01 -8.03 18.80
CA ASP A 211 9.67 -7.17 17.80
C ASP A 211 9.79 -7.81 16.41
N THR A 212 9.24 -9.02 16.21
CA THR A 212 9.33 -9.74 14.94
C THR A 212 8.06 -10.45 14.52
N LEU A 213 7.89 -10.54 13.21
CA LEU A 213 6.80 -11.23 12.54
C LEU A 213 7.33 -11.94 11.31
N THR A 214 7.05 -13.24 11.17
CA THR A 214 7.62 -14.08 10.12
C THR A 214 6.55 -14.55 9.12
N LEU A 215 6.90 -14.51 7.84
CA LEU A 215 6.05 -14.82 6.70
C LEU A 215 6.70 -15.87 5.80
N ILE A 216 5.90 -16.76 5.22
CA ILE A 216 6.35 -17.73 4.21
C ILE A 216 5.25 -17.96 3.17
N ASN A 217 5.64 -18.09 1.90
CA ASN A 217 4.75 -18.43 0.80
C ASN A 217 5.28 -19.72 0.14
N LEU A 218 4.42 -20.73 0.02
CA LEU A 218 4.75 -22.05 -0.55
C LEU A 218 4.18 -22.24 -1.97
N TYR A 219 3.35 -21.32 -2.45
CA TYR A 219 2.65 -21.40 -3.73
C TYR A 219 3.52 -20.87 -4.89
N GLY A 220 4.41 -19.91 -4.63
CA GLY A 220 5.42 -19.44 -5.58
C GLY A 220 4.87 -18.64 -6.78
N GLY A 221 3.61 -18.18 -6.70
CA GLY A 221 2.98 -17.38 -7.74
C GLY A 221 3.47 -15.92 -7.76
N PRO A 222 3.51 -15.26 -8.93
CA PRO A 222 3.77 -13.83 -9.03
C PRO A 222 2.65 -13.02 -8.37
N SER A 223 2.99 -11.80 -7.94
CA SER A 223 2.08 -10.91 -7.23
C SER A 223 2.32 -9.46 -7.55
N ASP A 224 1.22 -8.73 -7.69
CA ASP A 224 1.22 -7.27 -7.76
C ASP A 224 0.92 -6.62 -6.38
N SER A 225 0.93 -7.41 -5.31
CA SER A 225 0.74 -6.95 -3.93
C SER A 225 2.07 -6.81 -3.20
N LEU A 226 2.14 -5.80 -2.32
CA LEU A 226 3.27 -5.52 -1.46
C LEU A 226 2.86 -5.63 0.01
N PHE A 227 3.71 -6.26 0.82
CA PHE A 227 3.68 -6.14 2.27
C PHE A 227 4.40 -4.87 2.71
N LEU A 228 3.90 -4.27 3.78
CA LEU A 228 4.56 -3.21 4.51
C LEU A 228 4.34 -3.42 6.01
N GLY A 229 5.39 -3.81 6.72
CA GLY A 229 5.39 -3.81 8.18
C GLY A 229 5.85 -2.46 8.73
N ASN A 230 5.17 -1.93 9.74
CA ASN A 230 5.58 -0.76 10.49
C ASN A 230 5.82 -1.11 11.96
N ASP A 231 6.60 -0.26 12.63
CA ASP A 231 6.60 -0.24 14.08
C ASP A 231 5.17 0.03 14.57
N ALA A 232 4.68 -0.74 15.53
CA ALA A 232 3.31 -0.61 16.03
C ALA A 232 3.09 0.74 16.71
N SER A 233 4.09 1.21 17.47
CA SER A 233 4.02 2.46 18.24
C SER A 233 3.71 3.73 17.43
N VAL A 234 3.93 3.70 16.10
CA VAL A 234 3.65 4.83 15.20
C VAL A 234 2.31 4.73 14.47
N VAL A 235 1.61 3.60 14.58
CA VAL A 235 0.31 3.36 13.90
C VAL A 235 -0.84 2.97 14.84
N GLU A 236 -0.55 2.48 16.06
CA GLU A 236 -1.55 1.92 16.99
C GLU A 236 -2.62 2.92 17.49
N ASN A 237 -2.34 4.22 17.39
CA ASN A 237 -3.23 5.29 17.87
C ASN A 237 -4.06 5.93 16.74
N MET A 238 -4.12 5.27 15.58
CA MET A 238 -4.84 5.75 14.40
C MET A 238 -6.21 5.07 14.31
N ASP A 239 -7.19 5.76 13.75
CA ASP A 239 -8.49 5.19 13.39
C ASP A 239 -8.36 4.14 12.27
N THR A 240 -7.49 4.45 11.30
CA THR A 240 -7.26 3.64 10.11
C THR A 240 -5.84 3.80 9.62
N TYR A 241 -5.23 2.69 9.20
CA TYR A 241 -4.00 2.70 8.42
C TYR A 241 -4.16 1.89 7.12
N GLY A 242 -3.91 2.53 5.98
CA GLY A 242 -4.02 1.93 4.65
C GLY A 242 -2.70 1.92 3.87
N VAL A 243 -2.57 0.96 2.94
CA VAL A 243 -1.45 0.89 1.99
C VAL A 243 -1.99 0.86 0.58
N TYR A 244 -1.58 1.84 -0.22
CA TYR A 244 -1.95 1.97 -1.62
C TYR A 244 -0.76 1.72 -2.52
N VAL A 245 -0.95 0.88 -3.54
CA VAL A 245 0.09 0.51 -4.49
C VAL A 245 -0.34 0.94 -5.89
N MET A 246 0.52 1.70 -6.56
CA MET A 246 0.42 2.06 -7.97
C MET A 246 1.71 1.69 -8.70
N ASP A 247 1.69 1.75 -10.02
CA ASP A 247 2.85 1.55 -10.88
C ASP A 247 2.98 2.68 -11.92
N SER A 248 3.92 2.55 -12.85
CA SER A 248 4.16 3.52 -13.91
C SER A 248 3.11 3.54 -15.04
N ASN A 249 2.11 2.66 -15.02
CA ASN A 249 1.26 2.39 -16.17
C ASN A 249 -0.13 3.02 -16.07
N SER A 250 -0.61 3.31 -14.86
CA SER A 250 -1.94 3.89 -14.64
C SER A 250 -1.95 4.98 -13.58
N ASP A 251 -2.79 5.99 -13.81
CA ASP A 251 -3.20 6.95 -12.77
C ASP A 251 -4.02 6.21 -11.70
N TYR A 252 -3.89 6.60 -10.43
CA TYR A 252 -4.66 6.03 -9.32
C TYR A 252 -5.63 7.09 -8.79
N ASN A 253 -6.93 6.86 -8.96
CA ASN A 253 -8.00 7.60 -8.30
C ASN A 253 -8.60 6.78 -7.13
N GLY A 254 -8.74 7.41 -5.97
CA GLY A 254 -9.30 6.75 -4.79
C GLY A 254 -9.73 7.71 -3.69
N TRP A 255 -10.09 7.13 -2.55
CA TRP A 255 -10.49 7.87 -1.35
C TRP A 255 -9.65 7.43 -0.16
N MET A 256 -9.10 8.40 0.57
CA MET A 256 -8.55 8.22 1.91
C MET A 256 -9.61 8.67 2.91
N VAL A 257 -10.04 7.75 3.78
CA VAL A 257 -11.19 7.97 4.67
C VAL A 257 -10.84 7.77 6.14
N LEU A 258 -11.56 8.49 7.00
CA LEU A 258 -11.71 8.15 8.43
C LEU A 258 -12.89 7.16 8.57
N LYS A 259 -12.75 6.08 9.34
CA LYS A 259 -13.87 5.17 9.66
C LYS A 259 -14.89 5.92 10.51
N GLN A 260 -16.15 5.75 10.16
CA GLN A 260 -17.29 6.23 10.94
C GLN A 260 -17.80 5.11 11.86
N GLU A 261 -17.02 4.78 12.89
CA GLU A 261 -17.49 3.92 13.98
C GLU A 261 -17.88 4.75 15.21
N ILE A 262 -18.39 4.11 16.27
CA ILE A 262 -18.95 4.80 17.45
C ILE A 262 -17.85 5.55 18.23
N ASP A 263 -16.59 5.12 18.13
CA ASP A 263 -15.41 5.69 18.80
C ASP A 263 -14.37 6.21 17.79
N ILE A 264 -14.75 7.21 16.99
CA ILE A 264 -13.89 7.79 15.94
C ILE A 264 -12.61 8.38 16.56
N LEU A 265 -11.45 7.87 16.15
CA LEU A 265 -10.18 8.55 16.38
C LEU A 265 -9.97 9.62 15.29
N PRO A 266 -9.37 10.78 15.62
CA PRO A 266 -9.33 11.90 14.69
C PRO A 266 -8.33 11.71 13.54
N ASP A 267 -7.49 10.67 13.58
CA ASP A 267 -6.35 10.52 12.68
C ASP A 267 -6.43 9.23 11.86
N ALA A 268 -6.22 9.35 10.55
CA ALA A 268 -6.02 8.22 9.64
C ALA A 268 -4.78 8.42 8.79
N TRP A 269 -4.11 7.32 8.48
CA TRP A 269 -2.84 7.33 7.76
C TRP A 269 -2.89 6.43 6.53
N TYR A 270 -2.27 6.87 5.44
CA TYR A 270 -2.21 6.10 4.21
C TYR A 270 -0.81 6.19 3.59
N THR A 271 -0.15 5.06 3.42
CA THR A 271 1.13 5.00 2.71
C THR A 271 0.89 4.65 1.25
N VAL A 272 1.32 5.54 0.36
CA VAL A 272 1.27 5.36 -1.10
C VAL A 272 2.63 4.90 -1.58
N ILE A 273 2.65 3.80 -2.34
CA ILE A 273 3.85 3.19 -2.91
C ILE A 273 3.70 3.15 -4.43
N CYS A 274 4.54 3.89 -5.15
CA CYS A 274 4.67 3.81 -6.60
C CYS A 274 5.78 2.80 -6.94
N ASN A 275 5.37 1.55 -7.17
CA ASN A 275 6.28 0.45 -7.44
C ASN A 275 6.97 0.64 -8.81
N GLY A 276 8.30 0.70 -8.80
CA GLY A 276 9.09 0.93 -10.02
C GLY A 276 9.15 2.39 -10.50
N CYS A 277 8.59 3.35 -9.76
CA CYS A 277 8.65 4.78 -10.10
C CYS A 277 9.78 5.47 -9.32
N PRO A 278 10.46 6.50 -9.87
CA PRO A 278 11.33 7.37 -9.06
C PRO A 278 10.55 8.41 -8.24
N SER A 279 9.35 8.79 -8.70
CA SER A 279 8.52 9.85 -8.14
C SER A 279 7.07 9.70 -8.63
N PHE A 280 6.15 10.42 -8.00
CA PHE A 280 4.76 10.56 -8.45
C PHE A 280 4.22 11.96 -8.15
N SER A 281 3.11 12.34 -8.75
CA SER A 281 2.44 13.62 -8.51
C SER A 281 1.03 13.42 -7.97
N ILE A 282 0.61 14.36 -7.14
CA ILE A 282 -0.79 14.57 -6.76
C ILE A 282 -1.38 15.51 -7.81
N GLU A 283 -2.25 14.99 -8.67
CA GLU A 283 -2.90 15.76 -9.72
C GLU A 283 -4.13 16.51 -9.19
N ALA A 284 -4.81 15.93 -8.21
CA ALA A 284 -5.92 16.55 -7.50
C ALA A 284 -6.06 15.95 -6.09
N MET A 285 -6.52 16.76 -5.15
CA MET A 285 -6.95 16.31 -3.83
C MET A 285 -8.13 17.15 -3.36
N MET A 286 -9.27 16.50 -3.15
CA MET A 286 -10.53 17.15 -2.77
C MET A 286 -10.99 16.65 -1.42
N PHE A 287 -11.20 17.55 -0.48
CA PHE A 287 -11.75 17.21 0.83
C PHE A 287 -13.23 16.82 0.71
N ASP A 288 -13.63 15.80 1.46
CA ASP A 288 -15.02 15.38 1.54
C ASP A 288 -15.85 16.49 2.21
N THR A 289 -16.88 16.94 1.50
CA THR A 289 -17.80 17.98 1.98
C THR A 289 -19.02 17.41 2.70
N GLN A 290 -19.14 16.08 2.83
CA GLN A 290 -20.25 15.48 3.57
C GLN A 290 -20.19 15.84 5.07
N CYS A 291 -21.35 16.05 5.69
CA CYS A 291 -21.50 16.69 7.01
C CYS A 291 -20.76 16.03 8.19
N ALA A 292 -20.28 14.78 8.03
CA ALA A 292 -19.54 14.06 9.06
C ALA A 292 -18.01 14.13 8.90
N TYR A 293 -17.51 14.64 7.77
CA TYR A 293 -16.07 14.74 7.44
C TYR A 293 -15.62 16.17 7.07
N SER A 294 -16.57 17.09 6.93
CA SER A 294 -16.32 18.51 6.69
C SER A 294 -16.02 19.22 8.00
N ASN A 295 -14.75 19.20 8.39
CA ASN A 295 -14.28 19.92 9.58
C ASN A 295 -13.31 21.02 9.17
N GLU A 296 -13.63 22.27 9.51
CA GLU A 296 -12.75 23.43 9.26
C GLU A 296 -11.38 23.32 9.96
N LYS A 297 -11.26 22.43 10.96
CA LYS A 297 -10.00 22.10 11.64
C LYS A 297 -9.28 20.90 11.04
N GLY A 298 -9.85 20.29 10.01
CA GLY A 298 -9.26 19.14 9.34
C GLY A 298 -8.08 19.55 8.45
N TYR A 299 -7.13 18.64 8.24
CA TYR A 299 -5.99 18.86 7.37
C TYR A 299 -5.43 17.56 6.81
N VAL A 300 -4.59 17.69 5.79
CA VAL A 300 -3.73 16.61 5.27
C VAL A 300 -2.28 17.04 5.38
N GLU A 301 -1.49 16.23 6.07
CA GLU A 301 -0.03 16.31 6.08
C GLU A 301 0.57 15.20 5.25
N ILE A 302 1.65 15.49 4.54
CA ILE A 302 2.33 14.51 3.70
C ILE A 302 3.80 14.50 4.07
N GLN A 303 4.28 13.33 4.46
CA GLN A 303 5.68 13.06 4.76
C GLN A 303 6.24 12.04 3.76
N GLY A 304 7.55 12.05 3.61
CA GLY A 304 8.22 11.02 2.83
C GLY A 304 8.33 9.70 3.60
N MET A 305 8.60 8.60 2.88
CA MET A 305 8.73 7.25 3.45
C MET A 305 7.48 6.82 4.20
N THR A 306 7.61 5.88 5.14
CA THR A 306 6.51 5.32 5.94
C THR A 306 6.51 5.92 7.35
N PRO A 307 5.49 5.64 8.18
CA PRO A 307 5.44 6.12 9.57
C PRO A 307 6.67 5.74 10.39
N THR A 308 7.24 4.56 10.12
CA THR A 308 8.39 4.01 10.85
C THR A 308 9.61 4.93 10.77
N GLN A 309 9.83 5.61 9.64
CA GLN A 309 10.98 6.49 9.48
C GLN A 309 10.85 7.82 10.25
N ARG A 310 9.64 8.18 10.72
CA ARG A 310 9.38 9.39 11.52
C ARG A 310 9.93 10.67 10.87
N LEU A 311 9.83 10.76 9.54
CA LEU A 311 10.24 11.97 8.81
C LEU A 311 9.23 13.09 9.08
N PRO A 312 9.67 14.35 9.15
CA PRO A 312 8.77 15.48 9.31
C PRO A 312 7.86 15.63 8.08
N PRO A 313 6.63 16.15 8.24
CA PRO A 313 5.78 16.54 7.12
C PRO A 313 6.45 17.56 6.22
N MET A 314 6.35 17.35 4.91
CA MET A 314 6.88 18.23 3.86
C MET A 314 5.79 19.09 3.21
N LEU A 315 4.54 18.61 3.23
CA LEU A 315 3.40 19.34 2.71
C LEU A 315 2.30 19.35 3.77
N HIS A 316 1.55 20.45 3.82
CA HIS A 316 0.45 20.64 4.75
C HIS A 316 -0.69 21.37 4.04
N TYR A 317 -1.84 20.74 3.95
CA TYR A 317 -3.04 21.25 3.29
C TYR A 317 -4.17 21.34 4.31
N GLN A 318 -4.58 22.56 4.63
CA GLN A 318 -5.75 22.80 5.46
C GLN A 318 -7.04 22.45 4.69
N TYR A 319 -8.06 22.03 5.42
CA TYR A 319 -9.38 21.78 4.84
C TYR A 319 -9.86 22.99 4.05
N SER A 320 -10.26 22.76 2.80
CA SER A 320 -10.92 23.76 1.97
C SER A 320 -11.67 23.09 0.82
N THR A 321 -12.74 23.76 0.40
CA THR A 321 -13.58 23.30 -0.72
C THR A 321 -12.94 23.56 -2.09
N ASN A 322 -11.84 24.33 -2.16
CA ASN A 322 -11.20 24.80 -3.39
C ASN A 322 -9.70 24.43 -3.47
N ASN A 323 -9.28 23.30 -2.88
CA ASN A 323 -7.85 22.94 -2.82
C ASN A 323 -7.21 22.50 -4.14
N ASN A 324 -7.99 22.41 -5.23
CA ASN A 324 -7.45 22.05 -6.55
C ASN A 324 -6.43 23.06 -7.09
N ASP A 325 -6.45 24.30 -6.58
CA ASP A 325 -5.49 25.33 -6.97
C ASP A 325 -4.08 25.05 -6.41
N SER A 326 -3.83 23.98 -5.65
CA SER A 326 -2.45 23.63 -5.21
C SER A 326 -1.78 22.54 -6.05
N PHE A 327 -2.43 22.09 -7.14
CA PHE A 327 -2.02 20.91 -7.90
C PHE A 327 -1.73 21.21 -9.40
N PRO A 328 -0.94 20.37 -10.11
CA PRO A 328 -0.24 19.19 -9.61
C PRO A 328 0.90 19.49 -8.63
N GLN A 329 1.08 18.62 -7.64
CA GLN A 329 2.18 18.68 -6.68
C GLN A 329 3.07 17.45 -6.84
N LEU A 330 4.36 17.66 -7.11
CA LEU A 330 5.35 16.58 -7.22
C LEU A 330 5.76 16.06 -5.84
N ILE A 331 5.85 14.73 -5.71
CA ILE A 331 6.50 14.02 -4.61
C ILE A 331 7.77 13.38 -5.16
N PRO A 332 8.98 13.86 -4.81
CA PRO A 332 10.25 13.36 -5.36
C PRO A 332 10.71 12.07 -4.65
N SER A 333 9.79 11.13 -4.43
CA SER A 333 10.02 9.85 -3.78
C SER A 333 9.06 8.79 -4.34
N PRO A 334 9.46 7.52 -4.42
CA PRO A 334 8.56 6.41 -4.75
C PRO A 334 7.51 6.14 -3.67
N ILE A 335 7.70 6.68 -2.47
CA ILE A 335 6.88 6.39 -1.30
C ILE A 335 6.65 7.66 -0.47
N ALA A 336 5.41 7.85 -0.06
CA ALA A 336 5.01 8.90 0.86
C ALA A 336 3.83 8.46 1.70
N THR A 337 3.69 9.06 2.88
CA THR A 337 2.60 8.79 3.79
C THR A 337 1.77 10.06 4.00
N PHE A 338 0.46 9.88 3.90
CA PHE A 338 -0.55 10.89 4.08
C PHE A 338 -1.16 10.71 5.46
N HIS A 339 -1.08 11.74 6.28
CA HIS A 339 -1.78 11.85 7.56
C HIS A 339 -2.99 12.74 7.36
N LEU A 340 -4.17 12.19 7.58
CA LEU A 340 -5.44 12.91 7.58
C LEU A 340 -5.86 13.12 9.02
N HIS A 341 -6.10 14.36 9.41
CA HIS A 341 -6.68 14.71 10.70
C HIS A 341 -8.07 15.29 10.50
N ASN A 342 -9.10 14.69 11.10
CA ASN A 342 -10.49 15.13 11.03
C ASN A 342 -10.98 15.44 9.59
N ALA A 343 -10.45 14.72 8.60
CA ALA A 343 -10.71 14.92 7.19
C ALA A 343 -10.73 13.58 6.44
N SER A 344 -11.47 13.53 5.34
CA SER A 344 -11.37 12.50 4.30
C SER A 344 -11.11 13.19 2.97
N THR A 345 -10.38 12.55 2.06
CA THR A 345 -10.05 13.15 0.76
C THR A 345 -10.19 12.17 -0.40
N ASN A 346 -10.70 12.66 -1.52
CA ASN A 346 -10.52 12.02 -2.82
C ASN A 346 -9.20 12.49 -3.41
N PHE A 347 -8.44 11.58 -4.01
CA PHE A 347 -7.16 11.90 -4.63
C PHE A 347 -7.09 11.37 -6.06
N ILE A 348 -6.26 12.01 -6.88
CA ILE A 348 -5.80 11.50 -8.16
C ILE A 348 -4.27 11.55 -8.14
N PHE A 349 -3.62 10.40 -8.18
CA PHE A 349 -2.18 10.27 -8.33
C PHE A 349 -1.82 9.90 -9.76
N ARG A 350 -0.73 10.48 -10.23
CA ARG A 350 -0.11 10.11 -11.51
C ARG A 350 1.31 9.67 -11.27
N SER A 351 1.68 8.52 -11.84
CA SER A 351 3.07 8.08 -11.80
C SER A 351 3.94 8.99 -12.65
N GLY A 352 5.08 9.36 -12.10
CA GLY A 352 6.09 10.09 -12.83
C GLY A 352 7.14 9.13 -13.36
N ALA A 353 7.43 9.17 -14.66
CA ALA A 353 8.85 9.22 -15.04
C ALA A 353 9.47 10.45 -14.33
N GLN A 354 10.80 10.55 -14.21
CA GLN A 354 11.42 11.76 -13.66
C GLN A 354 11.01 12.97 -14.53
N GLN A 355 9.90 13.62 -14.19
CA GLN A 355 9.30 14.68 -14.99
C GLN A 355 10.21 15.88 -14.85
N LYS A 356 10.87 16.22 -15.95
CA LYS A 356 11.72 17.41 -16.03
C LYS A 356 10.89 18.63 -16.41
N ASP A 357 9.78 18.43 -17.10
CA ASP A 357 8.96 19.51 -17.64
C ASP A 357 7.52 19.34 -17.14
N PHE A 358 7.00 20.37 -16.48
CA PHE A 358 5.66 20.44 -15.94
C PHE A 358 4.86 21.49 -16.70
N VAL A 359 3.67 21.12 -17.19
CA VAL A 359 2.68 22.07 -17.68
C VAL A 359 1.99 22.69 -16.47
N THR A 360 1.97 24.01 -16.41
CA THR A 360 1.53 24.75 -15.22
C THR A 360 0.41 25.73 -15.53
N ALA A 361 -0.46 25.98 -14.55
CA ALA A 361 -1.58 26.92 -14.64
C ALA A 361 -1.44 28.05 -13.59
N PRO A 362 -1.96 29.25 -13.87
CA PRO A 362 -1.88 30.40 -12.95
C PRO A 362 -2.70 30.21 -11.66
N GLY A 363 -2.34 30.98 -10.63
CA GLY A 363 -3.01 31.00 -9.32
C GLY A 363 -2.67 29.83 -8.41
N THR A 364 -1.79 28.92 -8.87
CA THR A 364 -1.46 27.70 -8.13
C THR A 364 -0.13 27.80 -7.39
N SER A 365 -0.17 27.70 -6.05
CA SER A 365 1.04 27.63 -5.22
C SER A 365 1.55 26.20 -5.18
N ARG A 366 2.84 26.01 -5.47
CA ARG A 366 3.50 24.70 -5.57
C ARG A 366 4.74 24.68 -4.72
N SER A 367 5.03 23.54 -4.11
CA SER A 367 6.25 23.35 -3.32
C SER A 367 7.28 22.50 -4.08
N VAL A 368 8.54 22.89 -3.99
CA VAL A 368 9.68 22.10 -4.48
C VAL A 368 10.68 21.97 -3.34
N SER A 369 11.05 20.74 -3.05
CA SER A 369 12.00 20.45 -1.99
C SER A 369 13.03 19.40 -2.43
N SER A 370 14.12 19.35 -1.68
CA SER A 370 15.22 18.44 -2.00
C SER A 370 14.81 16.98 -1.79
N PRO A 371 15.10 16.04 -2.72
CA PRO A 371 14.59 14.66 -2.65
C PRO A 371 15.00 13.91 -1.39
N GLN A 372 16.17 14.20 -0.84
CA GLN A 372 16.68 13.59 0.39
C GLN A 372 15.87 13.93 1.65
N LEU A 373 15.04 14.98 1.60
CA LEU A 373 14.10 15.31 2.68
C LEU A 373 12.88 14.38 2.68
N TRP A 374 12.52 13.83 1.51
CA TRP A 374 11.46 12.84 1.35
C TRP A 374 11.96 11.41 1.53
N ASN A 375 13.17 11.12 1.06
CA ASN A 375 13.80 9.82 1.22
C ASN A 375 15.29 10.02 1.52
N PRO A 376 15.76 9.75 2.75
CA PRO A 376 17.16 9.95 3.14
C PRO A 376 18.20 9.29 2.22
N ASP A 377 17.83 8.23 1.49
CA ASP A 377 18.70 7.53 0.54
C ASP A 377 18.73 8.17 -0.86
N ALA A 378 17.74 9.02 -1.20
CA ALA A 378 17.64 9.66 -2.51
C ALA A 378 18.83 10.58 -2.84
N THR A 379 19.20 10.66 -4.11
CA THR A 379 20.26 11.57 -4.56
C THR A 379 19.80 13.02 -4.34
N PRO A 380 20.59 13.87 -3.66
CA PRO A 380 20.23 15.26 -3.37
C PRO A 380 20.38 16.17 -4.60
N ALA A 381 19.59 15.92 -5.64
CA ALA A 381 19.62 16.69 -6.88
C ALA A 381 18.27 16.68 -7.61
N PHE A 382 17.95 17.78 -8.30
CA PHE A 382 16.82 17.87 -9.22
C PHE A 382 17.10 18.85 -10.37
N ASP A 383 16.38 18.70 -11.48
CA ASP A 383 16.41 19.60 -12.64
C ASP A 383 14.98 19.65 -13.20
N TYR A 384 14.23 20.68 -12.78
CA TYR A 384 12.81 20.86 -13.09
C TYR A 384 12.60 22.15 -13.88
N THR A 385 11.67 22.09 -14.84
CA THR A 385 11.21 23.20 -15.65
C THR A 385 9.69 23.23 -15.58
N PHE A 386 9.15 24.34 -15.10
CA PHE A 386 7.72 24.62 -15.08
C PHE A 386 7.45 25.60 -16.22
N SER A 387 6.58 25.25 -17.17
CA SER A 387 6.41 26.09 -18.35
C SER A 387 4.99 26.09 -18.91
N ASP A 388 4.64 27.22 -19.49
CA ASP A 388 3.55 27.34 -20.46
C ASP A 388 4.08 28.18 -21.62
N LEU A 389 4.33 27.53 -22.75
CA LEU A 389 4.96 28.15 -23.91
C LEU A 389 4.05 29.17 -24.61
N SER A 390 2.75 29.19 -24.28
CA SER A 390 1.77 30.06 -24.91
C SER A 390 1.68 31.45 -24.25
N LYS A 391 2.16 31.60 -23.02
CA LYS A 391 1.96 32.81 -22.23
C LYS A 391 3.09 33.07 -21.23
N ALA A 392 3.34 34.35 -20.95
CA ALA A 392 4.26 34.76 -19.89
C ALA A 392 3.52 35.03 -18.58
N TYR A 393 4.12 34.60 -17.47
CA TYR A 393 3.61 34.72 -16.11
C TYR A 393 4.63 35.45 -15.24
N ASN A 394 4.14 36.07 -14.18
CA ASN A 394 4.99 36.49 -13.08
C ASN A 394 5.14 35.32 -12.10
N PHE A 395 6.31 34.73 -12.05
CA PHE A 395 6.66 33.70 -11.08
C PHE A 395 7.06 34.39 -9.77
N SER A 396 6.21 34.26 -8.75
CA SER A 396 6.53 34.68 -7.37
C SER A 396 7.11 33.48 -6.64
N ILE A 397 8.35 33.56 -6.18
CA ILE A 397 9.09 32.44 -5.60
C ILE A 397 9.47 32.79 -4.16
N ASP A 398 9.01 31.97 -3.22
CA ASP A 398 9.33 32.03 -1.80
C ASP A 398 10.39 30.99 -1.46
N LEU A 399 11.61 31.45 -1.17
CA LEU A 399 12.75 30.65 -0.74
C LEU A 399 12.63 30.38 0.76
N GLN A 400 11.74 29.47 1.14
CA GLN A 400 11.49 29.10 2.53
C GLN A 400 12.77 28.71 3.27
N THR A 401 13.58 27.84 2.67
CA THR A 401 14.86 27.41 3.24
C THR A 401 15.85 27.09 2.13
N ILE A 402 17.00 27.76 2.17
CA ILE A 402 18.20 27.38 1.45
C ILE A 402 19.32 27.20 2.47
N GLN A 403 19.89 26.01 2.54
CA GLN A 403 21.03 25.66 3.35
C GLN A 403 22.00 24.87 2.48
N LEU A 404 22.94 25.56 1.85
CA LEU A 404 24.00 24.99 1.00
C LEU A 404 25.31 25.15 1.77
N GLU A 405 25.86 24.05 2.28
CA GLU A 405 27.00 24.10 3.22
C GLU A 405 28.34 23.81 2.53
N ASN A 406 28.31 23.07 1.43
CA ASN A 406 29.51 22.55 0.78
C ASN A 406 29.83 23.30 -0.51
N ASP A 407 31.10 23.25 -0.92
CA ASP A 407 31.62 23.95 -2.11
C ASP A 407 30.94 23.54 -3.43
N GLN A 408 30.40 22.33 -3.49
CA GLN A 408 29.71 21.78 -4.66
C GLN A 408 28.19 21.94 -4.60
N ASP A 409 27.66 22.49 -3.51
CA ASP A 409 26.23 22.69 -3.34
C ASP A 409 25.79 23.92 -4.13
N VAL A 410 24.87 23.70 -5.07
CA VAL A 410 24.39 24.74 -5.99
C VAL A 410 22.88 24.63 -6.14
N LEU A 411 22.21 25.78 -6.01
CA LEU A 411 20.84 25.99 -6.49
C LEU A 411 20.86 27.07 -7.57
N SER A 412 20.30 26.77 -8.74
CA SER A 412 20.09 27.72 -9.83
C SER A 412 18.60 27.91 -10.09
N ILE A 413 18.17 29.16 -10.16
CA ILE A 413 16.78 29.57 -10.40
C ILE A 413 16.79 30.51 -11.60
N GLU A 414 16.07 30.13 -12.64
CA GLU A 414 16.00 30.88 -13.89
C GLU A 414 14.53 31.09 -14.29
N VAL A 415 14.15 32.31 -14.64
CA VAL A 415 12.85 32.62 -15.24
C VAL A 415 13.09 33.32 -16.58
N GLY A 416 12.53 32.76 -17.65
CA GLY A 416 12.74 33.27 -19.00
C GLY A 416 11.65 32.86 -19.97
N SER A 417 11.87 33.17 -21.25
CA SER A 417 10.95 32.83 -22.36
C SER A 417 11.73 32.20 -23.50
N VAL A 418 11.12 31.25 -24.23
CA VAL A 418 11.82 30.36 -25.21
C VAL A 418 12.56 31.11 -26.33
N ASN A 419 12.28 32.39 -26.57
CA ASN A 419 13.06 33.28 -27.44
C ASN A 419 13.13 34.72 -26.89
N GLY A 420 12.96 34.89 -25.58
CA GLY A 420 12.85 36.19 -24.92
C GLY A 420 13.95 36.44 -23.91
N LEU A 421 13.80 37.52 -23.14
CA LEU A 421 14.74 37.89 -22.09
C LEU A 421 14.58 36.96 -20.88
N THR A 422 15.69 36.46 -20.35
CA THR A 422 15.76 35.88 -19.00
C THR A 422 15.63 37.02 -17.99
N THR A 423 14.55 37.04 -17.23
CA THR A 423 14.23 38.12 -16.28
C THR A 423 14.71 37.82 -14.87
N LEU A 424 14.97 36.55 -14.56
CA LEU A 424 15.60 36.10 -13.33
C LEU A 424 16.66 35.05 -13.67
N ASP A 425 17.89 35.27 -13.20
CA ASP A 425 18.96 34.28 -13.22
C ASP A 425 19.73 34.43 -11.91
N LYS A 426 19.49 33.48 -11.00
CA LYS A 426 20.08 33.46 -9.66
C LYS A 426 20.77 32.12 -9.44
N LYS A 427 22.00 32.20 -8.96
CA LYS A 427 22.80 31.04 -8.55
C LYS A 427 23.23 31.22 -7.11
N TYR A 428 22.84 30.28 -6.26
CA TYR A 428 23.19 30.23 -4.85
C TYR A 428 24.23 29.13 -4.63
N THR A 429 25.28 29.46 -3.88
CA THR A 429 26.38 28.56 -3.49
C THR A 429 26.84 28.95 -2.10
N LYS A 430 27.15 28.00 -1.21
CA LYS A 430 27.56 28.29 0.18
C LYS A 430 26.65 29.32 0.87
N THR A 431 25.35 29.14 0.72
CA THR A 431 24.33 30.13 1.09
C THR A 431 23.41 29.55 2.15
N LYS A 432 23.10 30.35 3.17
CA LYS A 432 22.03 30.08 4.12
C LYS A 432 21.02 31.23 4.07
N LEU A 433 19.79 30.95 3.64
CA LEU A 433 18.68 31.90 3.55
C LEU A 433 17.41 31.25 4.08
N GLU A 434 16.55 32.05 4.68
CA GLU A 434 15.24 31.65 5.18
C GLU A 434 14.24 32.77 4.85
N ASN A 435 13.09 32.39 4.27
CA ASN A 435 11.97 33.27 3.95
C ASN A 435 12.32 34.48 3.07
N GLU A 436 13.06 34.26 1.98
CA GLU A 436 13.34 35.30 0.98
C GLU A 436 12.43 35.17 -0.24
N ASN A 437 11.88 36.30 -0.71
CA ASN A 437 11.04 36.34 -1.89
C ASN A 437 11.80 36.90 -3.09
N ILE A 438 11.73 36.20 -4.22
CA ILE A 438 12.22 36.67 -5.52
C ILE A 438 11.12 36.50 -6.56
N SER A 439 11.20 37.25 -7.66
CA SER A 439 10.25 37.10 -8.75
C SER A 439 10.90 37.34 -10.11
N GLY A 440 10.26 36.78 -11.14
CA GLY A 440 10.66 36.92 -12.53
C GLY A 440 9.46 36.78 -13.46
N ILE A 441 9.55 37.36 -14.66
CA ILE A 441 8.51 37.27 -15.69
C ILE A 441 9.01 36.42 -16.85
N GLY A 442 8.27 35.38 -17.21
CA GLY A 442 8.68 34.47 -18.28
C GLY A 442 7.61 33.45 -18.66
N SER A 443 7.87 32.68 -19.71
CA SER A 443 7.07 31.51 -20.07
C SER A 443 7.52 30.23 -19.36
N TYR A 444 8.65 30.26 -18.65
CA TYR A 444 9.13 29.15 -17.83
C TYR A 444 9.85 29.59 -16.56
N LEU A 445 9.83 28.72 -15.56
CA LEU A 445 10.68 28.70 -14.37
C LEU A 445 11.51 27.41 -14.39
N LYS A 446 12.83 27.54 -14.37
CA LYS A 446 13.76 26.43 -14.27
C LYS A 446 14.47 26.43 -12.92
N LEU A 447 14.44 25.28 -12.26
CA LEU A 447 15.03 25.04 -10.97
C LEU A 447 16.03 23.88 -11.10
N LYS A 448 17.29 24.14 -10.77
CA LYS A 448 18.34 23.11 -10.79
C LYS A 448 19.10 23.09 -9.48
N TYR A 449 19.11 21.93 -8.85
CA TYR A 449 19.77 21.70 -7.57
C TYR A 449 20.71 20.52 -7.65
N SER A 450 21.89 20.67 -7.05
CA SER A 450 22.84 19.62 -6.77
C SER A 450 23.47 19.93 -5.43
N GLY A 451 23.35 19.02 -4.45
CA GLY A 451 23.93 19.23 -3.13
C GLY A 451 24.45 17.96 -2.48
N THR A 452 24.64 18.02 -1.16
CA THR A 452 24.95 16.87 -0.32
C THR A 452 23.75 16.47 0.54
N LYS A 453 23.91 15.43 1.36
CA LYS A 453 22.87 14.96 2.29
C LYS A 453 22.57 15.96 3.42
N THR A 454 23.49 16.87 3.75
CA THR A 454 23.27 17.89 4.79
C THR A 454 22.62 19.16 4.25
N SER A 455 22.69 19.36 2.95
CA SER A 455 22.14 20.53 2.27
C SER A 455 20.61 20.44 2.19
N LYS A 456 19.93 21.58 2.24
CA LYS A 456 18.46 21.66 2.20
C LYS A 456 18.01 22.79 1.29
N VAL A 457 17.09 22.49 0.40
CA VAL A 457 16.35 23.45 -0.41
C VAL A 457 14.88 23.12 -0.28
N ILE A 458 14.10 24.09 0.16
CA ILE A 458 12.64 24.11 0.19
C ILE A 458 12.23 25.48 -0.35
N LEU A 459 11.42 25.49 -1.40
CA LEU A 459 10.85 26.69 -1.98
C LEU A 459 9.41 26.47 -2.38
N ASN A 460 8.62 27.53 -2.37
CA ASN A 460 7.31 27.55 -2.98
C ASN A 460 7.29 28.55 -4.12
N PHE A 461 6.42 28.36 -5.10
CA PHE A 461 6.20 29.36 -6.13
C PHE A 461 4.76 29.41 -6.59
N GLU A 462 4.34 30.59 -7.04
CA GLU A 462 3.05 30.85 -7.65
C GLU A 462 3.25 31.45 -9.04
N MET A 463 2.42 31.01 -9.98
CA MET A 463 2.34 31.62 -11.31
C MET A 463 1.20 32.62 -11.36
N ILE A 464 1.53 33.91 -11.46
CA ILE A 464 0.55 34.97 -11.49
C ILE A 464 0.36 35.41 -12.93
N ASP A 465 -0.86 35.29 -13.44
CA ASP A 465 -1.25 35.84 -14.73
C ASP A 465 -1.37 37.37 -14.61
N PRO A 466 -0.53 38.17 -15.29
CA PRO A 466 -0.59 39.63 -15.19
C PRO A 466 -1.94 40.21 -15.67
N LEU A 467 -2.65 39.50 -16.55
CA LEU A 467 -3.95 39.90 -17.07
C LEU A 467 -5.12 39.40 -16.21
N ASN A 468 -4.86 38.46 -15.29
CA ASN A 468 -5.83 37.96 -14.33
C ASN A 468 -5.14 37.64 -12.99
N PRO A 469 -4.68 38.66 -12.25
CA PRO A 469 -3.90 38.47 -11.03
C PRO A 469 -4.70 37.84 -9.88
N ALA A 470 -6.03 37.73 -10.01
CA ALA A 470 -6.92 37.09 -9.03
C ALA A 470 -7.23 35.61 -9.35
N GLY A 471 -6.64 35.04 -10.41
CA GLY A 471 -6.77 33.61 -10.73
C GLY A 471 -8.17 33.14 -11.12
N THR A 472 -9.13 34.02 -11.40
CA THR A 472 -10.51 33.59 -11.73
C THR A 472 -10.59 33.10 -13.18
N THR A 473 -10.31 31.83 -13.42
CA THR A 473 -10.71 31.16 -14.67
C THR A 473 -12.19 30.81 -14.58
N THR A 474 -13.07 31.66 -15.11
CA THR A 474 -14.41 31.20 -15.49
C THR A 474 -14.25 30.28 -16.69
N LEU A 475 -14.51 28.98 -16.51
CA LEU A 475 -14.70 28.10 -17.67
C LEU A 475 -15.86 28.66 -18.51
N PRO A 476 -15.75 28.72 -19.85
CA PRO A 476 -16.87 29.09 -20.68
C PRO A 476 -17.93 27.99 -20.55
N SER A 477 -19.05 28.31 -19.88
CA SER A 477 -20.24 27.47 -19.86
C SER A 477 -20.64 27.18 -21.30
N TYR A 478 -20.62 25.90 -21.69
CA TYR A 478 -21.30 25.42 -22.89
C TYR A 478 -22.80 25.69 -22.70
N ILE A 479 -23.30 26.81 -23.22
CA ILE A 479 -24.73 27.05 -23.30
C ILE A 479 -25.24 26.27 -24.50
N THR A 480 -25.80 25.09 -24.24
CA THR A 480 -26.66 24.39 -25.20
C THR A 480 -27.89 25.27 -25.43
N SER A 481 -27.91 25.99 -26.56
CA SER A 481 -29.04 26.82 -26.95
C SER A 481 -30.25 25.96 -27.31
N VAL A 482 -31.22 25.87 -26.41
CA VAL A 482 -32.60 25.48 -26.75
C VAL A 482 -33.33 26.78 -27.12
N PRO A 483 -33.94 26.89 -28.31
CA PRO A 483 -34.57 28.13 -28.74
C PRO A 483 -35.97 28.25 -28.13
N THR A 484 -36.15 29.18 -27.21
CA THR A 484 -37.49 29.64 -26.82
C THR A 484 -37.56 31.16 -26.79
N ARG A 485 -38.18 31.66 -27.87
CA ARG A 485 -39.15 32.76 -27.96
C ARG A 485 -38.87 34.04 -27.14
N ALA A 486 -38.57 35.08 -27.90
CA ALA A 486 -38.41 36.48 -27.53
C ALA A 486 -39.34 37.02 -26.43
N THR A 487 -38.76 37.72 -25.46
CA THR A 487 -39.39 38.87 -24.80
C THR A 487 -38.32 39.93 -24.54
N ARG A 488 -38.63 41.16 -24.96
CA ARG A 488 -37.76 42.34 -24.98
C ARG A 488 -37.95 43.12 -23.67
N VAL A 489 -36.92 43.30 -22.85
CA VAL A 489 -36.93 44.29 -21.74
C VAL A 489 -35.54 44.92 -21.57
N SER A 490 -35.56 46.22 -21.30
CA SER A 490 -34.53 47.25 -21.42
C SER A 490 -33.27 47.11 -20.56
N THR A 491 -32.18 47.66 -21.11
CA THR A 491 -30.89 47.97 -20.48
C THR A 491 -31.01 49.05 -19.39
N VAL A 492 -30.42 48.79 -18.22
CA VAL A 492 -30.02 49.82 -17.25
C VAL A 492 -28.54 49.62 -16.94
N SER A 493 -27.72 50.59 -17.31
CA SER A 493 -26.29 50.67 -17.00
C SER A 493 -26.09 51.30 -15.64
N VAL A 494 -25.41 50.61 -14.71
CA VAL A 494 -24.91 51.21 -13.47
C VAL A 494 -23.39 51.42 -13.63
N GLN A 495 -22.99 52.68 -13.72
CA GLN A 495 -21.61 53.13 -13.53
C GLN A 495 -21.28 53.10 -12.04
N SER A 496 -20.18 52.45 -11.65
CA SER A 496 -19.60 52.59 -10.32
C SER A 496 -18.34 53.45 -10.39
N THR A 497 -18.39 54.59 -9.71
CA THR A 497 -17.34 55.60 -9.56
C THR A 497 -16.33 55.15 -8.49
N VAL A 498 -15.04 55.10 -8.81
CA VAL A 498 -13.97 54.88 -7.82
C VAL A 498 -13.55 56.23 -7.23
N VAL A 499 -13.72 56.37 -5.92
CA VAL A 499 -13.23 57.50 -5.12
C VAL A 499 -11.75 57.27 -4.80
N THR A 500 -10.92 58.25 -5.15
CA THR A 500 -9.48 58.27 -4.84
C THR A 500 -9.28 58.91 -3.47
N SER A 501 -8.60 58.22 -2.53
CA SER A 501 -8.09 58.85 -1.31
C SER A 501 -6.58 59.07 -1.42
N LYS A 502 -6.19 60.33 -1.19
CA LYS A 502 -4.81 60.81 -1.07
C LYS A 502 -4.27 60.44 0.30
N ASN A 503 -3.06 59.87 0.35
CA ASN A 503 -1.93 60.32 1.19
C ASN A 503 -0.88 59.22 1.28
N SER A 504 0.27 59.41 0.60
CA SER A 504 1.61 59.10 1.12
C SER A 504 2.65 59.70 0.18
N GLN A 505 3.61 60.40 0.78
CA GLN A 505 4.58 61.27 0.13
C GLN A 505 5.63 60.48 -0.66
N ILE A 506 5.85 60.89 -1.92
CA ILE A 506 6.94 60.42 -2.76
C ILE A 506 8.16 61.32 -2.51
N VAL A 507 9.24 60.75 -1.97
CA VAL A 507 10.57 61.39 -1.95
C VAL A 507 11.27 61.04 -3.27
N VAL A 508 11.31 62.01 -4.18
CA VAL A 508 12.06 61.92 -5.44
C VAL A 508 13.52 62.31 -5.15
N THR A 509 14.43 61.34 -5.22
CA THR A 509 15.87 61.60 -5.27
C THR A 509 16.31 61.53 -6.72
N THR A 510 16.71 62.67 -7.30
CA THR A 510 17.29 62.76 -8.64
C THR A 510 18.81 62.64 -8.53
N THR A 511 19.40 61.67 -9.22
CA THR A 511 20.85 61.58 -9.41
C THR A 511 21.17 61.84 -10.89
N PRO A 512 22.10 62.75 -11.22
CA PRO A 512 22.36 63.17 -12.59
C PRO A 512 23.09 62.07 -13.39
N THR A 513 22.61 61.81 -14.60
CA THR A 513 23.24 60.92 -15.58
C THR A 513 24.40 61.65 -16.26
N VAL A 514 25.63 61.20 -16.03
CA VAL A 514 26.83 61.65 -16.77
C VAL A 514 27.02 60.73 -17.96
N ALA A 515 26.87 61.27 -19.17
CA ALA A 515 27.21 60.60 -20.41
C ALA A 515 28.73 60.40 -20.49
N THR A 516 29.17 59.14 -20.58
CA THR A 516 30.58 58.81 -20.83
C THR A 516 30.69 58.17 -22.21
N THR A 517 31.40 58.87 -23.10
CA THR A 517 31.74 58.45 -24.46
C THR A 517 32.70 57.26 -24.46
N THR A 518 32.39 56.27 -25.29
CA THR A 518 33.19 55.08 -25.59
C THR A 518 34.49 55.44 -26.32
N PRO A 519 35.63 54.82 -25.98
CA PRO A 519 36.72 54.63 -26.92
C PRO A 519 36.76 53.17 -27.40
N THR A 520 36.73 53.03 -28.72
CA THR A 520 37.01 51.81 -29.48
C THR A 520 38.48 51.42 -29.28
N VAL A 521 38.76 50.18 -28.86
CA VAL A 521 40.10 49.59 -28.96
C VAL A 521 39.99 48.23 -29.63
N ALA A 522 40.86 48.05 -30.63
CA ALA A 522 40.90 46.93 -31.54
C ALA A 522 41.79 45.78 -31.03
N THR A 523 41.39 44.56 -31.42
CA THR A 523 42.23 43.39 -31.77
C THR A 523 43.15 42.78 -30.72
N THR A 524 42.92 41.50 -30.36
CA THR A 524 43.79 40.37 -30.76
C THR A 524 43.15 39.03 -30.42
N THR A 525 43.03 38.18 -31.43
CA THR A 525 42.74 36.74 -31.36
C THR A 525 43.93 35.98 -30.77
N PRO A 526 43.72 35.02 -29.86
CA PRO A 526 44.63 33.89 -29.73
C PRO A 526 43.91 32.57 -30.08
N THR A 527 44.57 31.83 -30.96
CA THR A 527 44.21 30.51 -31.46
C THR A 527 44.80 29.41 -30.55
N VAL A 528 44.05 28.30 -30.44
CA VAL A 528 44.48 26.90 -30.19
C VAL A 528 44.78 26.45 -28.74
N ALA A 529 44.00 25.48 -28.26
CA ALA A 529 44.49 24.12 -27.95
C ALA A 529 43.31 23.15 -27.68
N THR A 530 42.99 22.33 -28.67
CA THR A 530 42.13 21.14 -28.51
C THR A 530 42.95 20.05 -27.82
N THR A 531 42.56 19.63 -26.61
CA THR A 531 43.12 18.42 -25.98
C THR A 531 42.05 17.35 -25.94
N THR A 532 42.32 16.26 -26.65
CA THR A 532 41.55 15.01 -26.65
C THR A 532 41.84 14.25 -25.34
N PRO A 533 40.84 13.83 -24.55
CA PRO A 533 41.11 13.02 -23.37
C PRO A 533 41.46 11.58 -23.78
N THR A 534 42.65 11.14 -23.39
CA THR A 534 43.13 9.76 -23.48
C THR A 534 42.41 8.90 -22.43
N VAL A 535 41.73 7.84 -22.87
CA VAL A 535 41.14 6.81 -22.01
C VAL A 535 42.25 5.97 -21.39
N VAL A 536 42.47 6.11 -20.08
CA VAL A 536 43.35 5.22 -19.32
C VAL A 536 42.48 4.12 -18.69
N ARG A 537 42.65 2.91 -19.20
CA ARG A 537 42.06 1.68 -18.65
C ARG A 537 42.94 1.19 -17.50
N THR A 538 42.50 1.38 -16.26
CA THR A 538 43.11 0.75 -15.09
C THR A 538 42.43 -0.59 -14.81
N THR A 539 43.18 -1.67 -15.04
CA THR A 539 42.85 -3.04 -14.62
C THR A 539 43.07 -3.16 -13.11
N PRO A 540 42.08 -3.64 -12.31
CA PRO A 540 42.32 -3.85 -10.89
C PRO A 540 43.18 -5.10 -10.66
N LEU A 541 44.27 -4.91 -9.93
CA LEU A 541 45.20 -5.94 -9.46
C LEU A 541 44.60 -6.65 -8.24
N ILE A 542 44.36 -7.95 -8.37
CA ILE A 542 43.96 -8.83 -7.27
C ILE A 542 45.17 -9.00 -6.35
N THR A 543 45.05 -8.52 -5.11
CA THR A 543 46.02 -8.79 -4.05
C THR A 543 45.35 -9.66 -2.99
N THR A 544 45.76 -10.92 -2.95
CA THR A 544 45.35 -11.90 -1.94
C THR A 544 46.21 -11.75 -0.69
N THR A 545 45.61 -11.37 0.43
CA THR A 545 46.21 -11.49 1.77
C THR A 545 45.44 -12.53 2.59
N PRO A 546 46.13 -13.47 3.28
CA PRO A 546 45.47 -14.55 4.01
C PRO A 546 44.91 -14.02 5.34
N VAL A 547 43.64 -14.34 5.62
CA VAL A 547 43.02 -14.09 6.92
C VAL A 547 43.28 -15.28 7.83
N THR A 548 44.06 -15.02 8.88
CA THR A 548 44.38 -15.93 9.97
C THR A 548 43.15 -16.19 10.83
N THR A 549 42.76 -17.46 10.95
CA THR A 549 41.71 -17.96 11.84
C THR A 549 42.12 -17.76 13.30
N SER A 550 41.30 -17.07 14.09
CA SER A 550 41.44 -17.03 15.55
C SER A 550 40.24 -17.71 16.20
N THR A 551 40.49 -18.90 16.73
CA THR A 551 39.57 -19.74 17.47
C THR A 551 39.40 -19.18 18.88
N ILE A 552 38.23 -18.64 19.22
CA ILE A 552 37.90 -18.32 20.62
C ILE A 552 37.19 -19.53 21.21
N THR A 553 37.91 -20.18 22.12
CA THR A 553 37.43 -21.27 22.97
C THR A 553 36.84 -20.63 24.23
N THR A 554 35.53 -20.71 24.45
CA THR A 554 34.94 -20.40 25.76
C THR A 554 34.47 -21.69 26.43
N ARG A 555 35.02 -21.84 27.62
CA ARG A 555 35.01 -23.00 28.51
C ARG A 555 33.69 -23.03 29.27
N GLN A 556 32.97 -24.15 29.20
CA GLN A 556 31.93 -24.48 30.17
C GLN A 556 32.57 -24.88 31.50
N SER A 557 32.02 -24.37 32.62
CA SER A 557 31.80 -25.20 33.81
C SER A 557 30.72 -24.59 34.72
N PRO A 558 30.04 -25.45 35.49
CA PRO A 558 28.71 -25.22 36.03
C PRO A 558 28.76 -24.58 37.41
N ASP A 559 27.68 -23.92 37.81
CA ASP A 559 27.37 -23.85 39.23
C ASP A 559 25.87 -23.96 39.53
N THR A 560 25.62 -24.72 40.58
CA THR A 560 24.31 -25.21 41.05
C THR A 560 23.88 -24.43 42.29
N THR A 561 22.56 -24.45 42.53
CA THR A 561 21.85 -24.07 43.78
C THR A 561 21.81 -22.57 44.14
N LYS A 562 20.72 -21.97 44.61
CA LYS A 562 19.72 -22.47 45.58
C LYS A 562 18.48 -21.56 45.60
N LEU A 563 17.36 -22.22 45.90
CA LEU A 563 16.07 -21.74 46.37
C LEU A 563 16.15 -20.60 47.40
N MET A 564 15.35 -19.54 47.25
CA MET A 564 14.64 -18.92 48.36
C MET A 564 13.46 -18.05 47.89
N SER A 565 12.37 -18.25 48.62
CA SER A 565 11.03 -17.69 48.47
C SER A 565 10.92 -16.28 49.05
N SER A 566 10.03 -15.45 48.49
CA SER A 566 9.36 -14.40 49.27
C SER A 566 7.93 -14.18 48.78
N THR A 567 7.02 -14.44 49.70
CA THR A 567 5.56 -14.28 49.66
C THR A 567 5.08 -12.83 49.77
N SER A 568 3.92 -12.57 49.15
CA SER A 568 2.76 -11.81 49.67
C SER A 568 2.78 -10.26 49.70
N SER A 569 1.87 -9.65 48.93
CA SER A 569 0.72 -8.93 49.52
C SER A 569 -0.50 -8.82 48.58
N ASN A 570 -1.67 -9.02 49.18
CA ASN A 570 -3.04 -9.16 48.69
C ASN A 570 -3.68 -8.00 47.87
N HIS A 571 -4.51 -8.39 46.89
CA HIS A 571 -5.95 -8.10 46.60
C HIS A 571 -6.70 -6.90 47.26
N PRO A 572 -7.80 -6.35 46.66
CA PRO A 572 -9.04 -7.07 46.25
C PRO A 572 -9.63 -6.64 44.86
N THR A 573 -10.17 -7.50 43.99
CA THR A 573 -11.56 -8.04 43.91
C THR A 573 -12.72 -7.10 44.25
N SER A 574 -13.51 -6.76 43.23
CA SER A 574 -14.93 -6.39 43.37
C SER A 574 -15.77 -7.04 42.25
N SER A 575 -16.96 -7.47 42.65
CA SER A 575 -17.87 -8.43 42.03
C SER A 575 -18.81 -7.81 40.96
N PRO A 576 -19.65 -8.60 40.25
CA PRO A 576 -20.35 -8.20 39.04
C PRO A 576 -21.65 -7.46 39.34
N THR A 577 -22.03 -6.52 38.48
CA THR A 577 -23.33 -5.85 38.54
C THR A 577 -24.20 -6.28 37.37
N THR A 578 -25.35 -6.85 37.72
CA THR A 578 -26.47 -7.22 36.85
C THR A 578 -27.33 -5.98 36.53
N VAL A 579 -28.18 -6.14 35.49
CA VAL A 579 -29.40 -5.34 35.14
C VAL A 579 -29.19 -4.22 34.11
N SER A 580 -29.66 -4.43 32.87
CA SER A 580 -31.00 -3.98 32.45
C SER A 580 -31.22 -4.14 30.94
N SER A 581 -32.25 -4.90 30.58
CA SER A 581 -32.81 -4.98 29.24
C SER A 581 -33.55 -3.69 28.87
N MET A 582 -33.14 -3.02 27.79
CA MET A 582 -34.00 -2.06 27.08
C MET A 582 -34.41 -2.64 25.73
N GLN A 583 -35.70 -2.96 25.61
CA GLN A 583 -36.40 -3.16 24.35
C GLN A 583 -36.30 -1.88 23.50
N ARG A 584 -35.88 -2.01 22.24
CA ARG A 584 -36.16 -1.00 21.22
C ARG A 584 -37.07 -1.58 20.14
N PHE A 585 -38.08 -0.77 19.83
CA PHE A 585 -39.12 -0.97 18.85
C PHE A 585 -38.52 -1.04 17.44
N TYR A 586 -38.89 -2.07 16.68
CA TYR A 586 -38.74 -2.09 15.22
C TYR A 586 -40.05 -1.59 14.60
N THR A 587 -39.99 -0.46 13.90
CA THR A 587 -41.03 -0.04 12.96
C THR A 587 -40.68 -0.54 11.58
N ASN A 588 -41.49 -1.48 11.08
CA ASN A 588 -41.50 -1.94 9.70
C ASN A 588 -41.94 -0.80 8.77
N ASN A 589 -41.20 -0.55 7.71
CA ASN A 589 -41.72 0.10 6.51
C ASN A 589 -41.30 -0.71 5.27
N SER A 590 -42.31 -1.30 4.65
CA SER A 590 -42.27 -1.99 3.37
C SER A 590 -42.14 -1.01 2.20
N PHE A 591 -41.33 -1.35 1.20
CA PHE A 591 -41.50 -0.84 -0.16
C PHE A 591 -41.43 -1.99 -1.16
N THR A 592 -42.44 -2.05 -2.02
CA THR A 592 -42.59 -2.98 -3.14
C THR A 592 -42.04 -2.33 -4.41
N SER A 593 -41.36 -3.11 -5.24
CA SER A 593 -41.15 -2.76 -6.66
C SER A 593 -41.12 -4.03 -7.49
N ARG A 594 -42.04 -4.09 -8.47
CA ARG A 594 -42.08 -5.06 -9.57
C ARG A 594 -41.14 -4.56 -10.67
N ASP A 595 -40.32 -5.44 -11.26
CA ASP A 595 -40.36 -5.68 -12.71
C ASP A 595 -39.47 -6.86 -13.13
N ASN A 596 -39.98 -7.58 -14.13
CA ASN A 596 -39.46 -8.84 -14.68
C ASN A 596 -38.54 -8.64 -15.89
N ASN A 597 -37.68 -9.63 -16.11
CA ASN A 597 -36.98 -10.04 -17.34
C ASN A 597 -35.69 -9.29 -17.77
N LYS A 598 -34.53 -9.90 -17.48
CA LYS A 598 -33.62 -10.49 -18.48
C LYS A 598 -32.49 -11.30 -17.82
N ARG A 599 -32.14 -12.41 -18.46
CA ARG A 599 -31.14 -13.41 -18.03
C ARG A 599 -29.70 -12.90 -18.14
N MET A 600 -28.91 -13.30 -17.13
CA MET A 600 -27.48 -13.70 -17.14
C MET A 600 -26.40 -12.68 -17.54
N LEU A 601 -25.78 -12.09 -16.51
CA LEU A 601 -24.33 -11.85 -16.37
C LEU A 601 -24.09 -11.37 -14.94
N PHE A 602 -23.46 -12.19 -14.09
CA PHE A 602 -22.91 -11.73 -12.82
C PHE A 602 -21.39 -11.90 -12.86
N PHE A 603 -20.72 -10.78 -13.16
CA PHE A 603 -19.52 -10.41 -12.44
C PHE A 603 -20.00 -9.79 -11.13
N ALA A 604 -19.54 -10.29 -9.99
CA ALA A 604 -19.66 -9.62 -8.71
C ALA A 604 -18.26 -9.48 -8.12
N SER A 605 -17.60 -8.39 -8.52
CA SER A 605 -16.59 -7.72 -7.71
C SER A 605 -17.23 -7.20 -6.42
N ASN A 606 -16.47 -7.22 -5.33
CA ASN A 606 -16.79 -6.56 -4.05
C ASN A 606 -18.13 -6.95 -3.43
N GLN A 607 -18.15 -8.08 -2.71
CA GLN A 607 -18.61 -8.15 -1.32
C GLN A 607 -18.31 -9.54 -0.73
N TYR A 608 -17.55 -9.56 0.36
CA TYR A 608 -17.15 -10.76 1.09
C TYR A 608 -18.34 -11.40 1.80
N LEU A 609 -18.57 -12.69 1.52
CA LEU A 609 -19.40 -13.54 2.36
C LEU A 609 -18.56 -14.00 3.55
N HIS A 610 -18.76 -13.39 4.72
CA HIS A 610 -18.15 -13.84 5.98
C HIS A 610 -18.98 -14.99 6.58
N LEU A 611 -18.39 -16.19 6.64
CA LEU A 611 -18.87 -17.27 7.49
C LEU A 611 -18.07 -17.23 8.81
N PHE A 612 -18.75 -16.90 9.91
CA PHE A 612 -18.19 -17.04 11.26
C PHE A 612 -18.62 -18.38 11.87
N PRO A 613 -17.79 -19.03 12.71
CA PRO A 613 -18.19 -20.23 13.43
C PRO A 613 -19.06 -19.85 14.63
N VAL A 614 -20.26 -20.42 14.73
CA VAL A 614 -21.04 -20.44 15.98
C VAL A 614 -21.62 -21.83 16.18
N ASP A 615 -21.51 -22.30 17.41
CA ASP A 615 -21.92 -23.60 17.91
C ASP A 615 -23.36 -24.01 17.54
N THR A 616 -23.47 -25.22 16.99
CA THR A 616 -24.65 -26.09 16.94
C THR A 616 -25.93 -25.61 16.22
N ASN A 617 -26.36 -26.47 15.27
CA ASN A 617 -27.65 -26.60 14.59
C ASN A 617 -27.91 -25.73 13.33
N VAL A 618 -27.56 -26.35 12.18
CA VAL A 618 -28.19 -26.29 10.84
C VAL A 618 -28.60 -24.90 10.33
N MET A 619 -27.90 -24.42 9.29
CA MET A 619 -28.42 -23.36 8.40
C MET A 619 -28.70 -23.96 7.01
N ILE A 620 -29.98 -24.04 6.66
CA ILE A 620 -30.45 -24.29 5.29
C ILE A 620 -30.44 -22.93 4.59
N VAL A 621 -29.63 -22.78 3.54
CA VAL A 621 -29.72 -21.63 2.63
C VAL A 621 -30.72 -21.99 1.54
N THR A 622 -31.95 -21.50 1.65
CA THR A 622 -32.93 -21.55 0.56
C THR A 622 -32.69 -20.35 -0.34
N VAL A 623 -32.25 -20.58 -1.58
CA VAL A 623 -32.27 -19.57 -2.63
C VAL A 623 -33.62 -19.71 -3.34
N GLU A 624 -34.55 -18.79 -3.12
CA GLU A 624 -35.70 -18.64 -4.02
C GLU A 624 -35.26 -17.84 -5.25
N VAL A 625 -35.60 -18.39 -6.43
CA VAL A 625 -35.22 -17.91 -7.77
C VAL A 625 -36.04 -16.68 -8.16
#